data_AF-A0A814INU8-F1
#
_entry.id   AF-A0A814INU8-F1
#
_cell.length_a   1.000
_cell.length_b   1.000
_cell.length_c   1.000
_cell.angle_alpha   90.00
_cell.angle_beta   90.00
_cell.angle_gamma   90.00
#
_symmetry.space_group_name_H-M   'P 1'
#
loop_
_entity.id
_entity.type
_entity.pdbx_description
1 polymer ?
#
loop_
_entity_poly.entity_id
_entity_poly.type
_entity_poly.pdbx_seq_one_letter_code
_entity_poly.pdbx_strand_id
1 'polypeptide(L)' 'MVARDINEPQHALRFLDVDEEPEGMFPPIQDFDNTPLVSLNEAVVPLQTIIPDVKHMVKTVK' A
#
# COMPACT_ATOMS: atom_id res chain seq x y z
N MET A 1 -7.24 -33.82 -17.76
CA MET A 1 -6.87 -32.94 -16.62
C MET A 1 -5.38 -32.68 -16.74
N VAL A 2 -4.99 -31.49 -17.19
CA VAL A 2 -3.57 -31.10 -17.30
C VAL A 2 -3.17 -30.53 -15.96
N ALA A 3 -2.31 -31.24 -15.23
CA ALA A 3 -1.61 -30.68 -14.09
C ALA A 3 -0.79 -29.50 -14.61
N ARG A 4 -1.20 -28.28 -14.25
CA ARG A 4 -0.39 -27.09 -14.54
C ARG A 4 0.81 -27.17 -13.62
N ASP A 5 1.95 -27.52 -14.21
CA ASP A 5 3.25 -27.44 -13.56
C ASP A 5 3.50 -25.96 -13.22
N ILE A 6 3.42 -25.63 -11.92
CA ILE A 6 3.49 -24.26 -11.40
C ILE A 6 4.95 -23.85 -11.14
N ASN A 7 5.91 -24.53 -11.74
CA ASN A 7 7.32 -24.16 -11.70
C ASN A 7 7.60 -23.07 -12.74
N GLU A 8 7.01 -21.89 -12.55
CA GLU A 8 7.52 -20.67 -13.20
C GLU A 8 8.68 -20.15 -12.35
N PRO A 9 9.95 -20.23 -12.81
CA PRO A 9 11.13 -19.78 -12.05
C PRO A 9 11.15 -18.26 -11.81
N GLN A 10 10.18 -17.52 -12.38
CA GLN A 10 10.12 -16.07 -12.37
C GLN A 10 9.51 -15.48 -11.09
N HIS A 11 9.04 -16.33 -10.17
CA HIS A 11 8.52 -15.93 -8.86
C HIS A 11 9.44 -16.28 -7.68
N ALA A 12 10.70 -16.69 -7.95
CA ALA A 12 11.62 -17.17 -6.92
C ALA A 12 12.08 -16.10 -5.91
N LEU A 13 11.76 -14.82 -6.13
CA LEU A 13 12.14 -13.71 -5.26
C LEU A 13 10.99 -12.69 -5.24
N ARG A 14 9.91 -12.96 -4.51
CA ARG A 14 8.95 -11.90 -4.20
C ARG A 14 9.63 -10.97 -3.19
N PHE A 15 9.40 -9.67 -3.28
CA PHE A 15 9.91 -8.69 -2.30
C PHE A 15 9.47 -9.01 -0.84
N LEU A 16 8.46 -9.86 -0.67
CA LEU A 16 7.98 -10.39 0.61
C LEU A 16 8.77 -11.61 1.11
N ASP A 17 9.56 -12.27 0.26
CA ASP A 17 10.40 -13.42 0.60
C ASP A 17 11.77 -12.99 1.12
N VAL A 18 11.98 -11.68 1.30
CA VAL A 18 13.17 -11.14 1.98
C VAL A 18 12.89 -11.24 3.47
N ASP A 19 13.45 -12.26 4.12
CA ASP A 19 13.37 -12.50 5.57
C ASP A 19 14.10 -11.44 6.42
N GLU A 20 14.65 -10.39 5.81
CA GLU A 20 15.26 -9.27 6.52
C GLU A 20 14.15 -8.39 7.09
N GLU A 21 13.89 -8.55 8.39
CA GLU A 21 13.16 -7.57 9.18
C GLU A 21 13.82 -6.20 8.93
N PRO A 22 13.04 -5.16 8.56
CA PRO A 22 13.63 -3.88 8.19
C PRO A 22 14.54 -3.41 9.31
N GLU A 23 15.85 -3.34 9.03
CA GLU A 23 16.91 -3.08 10.03
C GLU A 23 16.78 -1.71 10.74
N GLY A 24 15.82 -0.89 10.32
CA GLY A 24 15.51 0.40 10.91
C GLY A 24 14.06 0.48 11.34
N MET A 25 13.85 0.82 12.60
CA MET A 25 12.60 1.45 13.03
C MET A 25 12.51 2.78 12.27
N PHE A 26 11.55 2.92 11.36
CA PHE A 26 11.31 4.21 10.73
C PHE A 26 11.06 5.25 11.83
N PRO A 27 11.64 6.45 11.71
CA PRO A 27 11.34 7.51 12.67
C PRO A 27 9.82 7.74 12.68
N PRO A 28 9.24 8.07 13.84
CA PRO A 28 7.82 8.40 13.90
C PRO A 28 7.52 9.52 12.90
N ILE A 29 6.35 9.44 12.26
CA ILE A 29 5.90 10.49 11.35
C ILE A 29 5.91 11.80 12.14
N GLN A 30 6.71 12.75 11.67
CA GLN A 30 6.88 14.02 12.36
C GLN A 30 5.52 14.71 12.49
N ASP A 31 5.23 15.21 13.68
CA ASP A 31 3.97 15.89 14.03
C ASP A 31 2.71 15.04 13.93
N PHE A 32 2.81 13.71 13.83
CA PHE A 32 1.62 12.82 13.78
C PHE A 32 0.66 13.05 14.94
N ASP A 33 1.18 13.11 16.17
CA ASP A 33 0.37 13.33 17.38
C ASP A 33 -0.25 14.74 17.45
N ASN A 34 0.36 15.71 16.76
CA ASN A 34 -0.07 17.11 16.73
C ASN A 34 -0.95 17.43 15.52
N THR A 35 -1.06 16.50 14.56
CA THR A 35 -1.82 16.71 13.33
C THR A 35 -3.27 16.30 13.55
N PRO A 36 -4.24 17.22 13.42
CA PRO A 36 -5.64 16.86 13.53
C PRO A 36 -6.03 15.88 12.42
N LEU A 37 -6.84 14.88 12.77
CA LEU A 37 -7.43 13.97 11.79
C LEU A 37 -8.26 14.78 10.79
N VAL A 38 -7.92 14.65 9.51
CA VAL A 38 -8.67 15.26 8.42
C VAL A 38 -9.81 14.37 7.98
N SER A 39 -10.82 14.95 7.34
CA SER A 39 -11.90 14.16 6.75
C SER A 39 -11.38 13.30 5.60
N LEU A 40 -12.10 12.20 5.33
CA LEU A 40 -11.77 11.31 4.23
C LEU A 40 -11.77 12.04 2.87
N ASN A 41 -12.64 13.04 2.70
CA ASN A 41 -12.64 13.87 1.49
C ASN A 41 -11.37 14.70 1.34
N GLU A 42 -10.84 15.26 2.42
CA GLU A 42 -9.61 16.06 2.43
C GLU A 42 -8.37 15.17 2.22
N ALA A 43 -8.32 14.01 2.87
CA ALA A 43 -7.23 13.03 2.72
C ALA A 43 -7.07 12.53 1.28
N VAL A 44 -8.17 12.51 0.51
CA VAL A 44 -8.19 12.00 -0.88
C VAL A 44 -7.68 13.03 -1.90
N VAL A 45 -7.75 14.34 -1.59
CA VAL A 45 -7.31 15.41 -2.51
C VAL A 45 -5.87 15.23 -3.01
N PRO A 46 -4.85 15.07 -2.14
CA PRO A 46 -3.47 14.91 -2.61
C PRO A 46 -3.24 13.63 -3.41
N LEU A 47 -4.07 12.60 -3.20
CA LEU A 47 -3.93 11.31 -3.88
C LEU A 47 -4.46 11.33 -5.32
N GLN A 48 -5.33 12.30 -5.67
CA GLN A 48 -5.91 12.40 -7.02
C GLN A 48 -4.86 12.66 -8.11
N THR A 49 -3.73 13.28 -7.77
CA THR A 49 -2.65 13.54 -8.73
C THR A 49 -1.87 12.28 -9.10
N ILE A 50 -1.88 11.28 -8.22
CA ILE A 50 -1.18 10.00 -8.38
C ILE A 50 -2.15 8.94 -8.93
N ILE A 51 -3.37 8.92 -8.40
CA ILE A 51 -4.42 7.95 -8.72
C ILE A 51 -5.71 8.72 -9.03
N PRO A 52 -5.98 9.06 -10.30
CA PRO A 52 -7.12 9.89 -10.69
C PRO A 52 -8.47 9.38 -10.18
N ASP A 53 -8.65 8.05 -10.13
CA ASP A 53 -9.92 7.40 -9.79
C ASP A 53 -10.08 7.07 -8.29
N VAL A 54 -9.15 7.51 -7.44
CA VAL A 54 -9.13 7.20 -5.99
C VAL A 54 -10.45 7.57 -5.29
N LYS A 55 -11.09 8.65 -5.73
CA LYS A 55 -12.37 9.12 -5.17
C LYS A 55 -13.50 8.10 -5.39
N HIS A 56 -13.46 7.36 -6.49
CA HIS A 56 -14.44 6.32 -6.80
C HIS A 56 -14.16 5.06 -5.97
N MET A 57 -12.90 4.69 -5.80
CA MET A 57 -12.49 3.53 -4.99
C MET A 57 -12.90 3.66 -3.52
N VAL A 58 -12.73 4.86 -2.97
CA VAL A 58 -13.10 5.20 -1.60
C VAL A 58 -14.62 5.14 -1.36
N LYS A 59 -15.43 5.49 -2.36
CA LYS A 59 -16.90 5.46 -2.25
C LYS A 59 -17.48 4.04 -2.25
N THR A 60 -16.77 3.07 -2.82
CA THR A 60 -17.23 1.68 -2.94
C THR A 60 -17.23 0.94 -1.58
N VAL A 61 -16.46 1.44 -0.61
CA VAL A 61 -16.40 0.88 0.74
C VAL A 61 -17.42 1.60 1.63
N LYS A 62 -18.71 1.23 1.51
CA LYS A 62 -19.77 1.79 2.35
C LYS A 62 -20.77 0.74 2.78
#